data_AF-A0A7V4KPD6-F1
#
_entry.id   AF-A0A7V4KPD6-F1
#
_cell.length_a   1.000
_cell.length_b   1.000
_cell.length_c   1.000
_cell.angle_alpha   90.00
_cell.angle_beta   90.00
_cell.angle_gamma   90.00
#
_symmetry.space_group_name_H-M   'P 1'
#
loop_
_entity.id
_entity.type
_entity.pdbx_description
1 polymer ?
#
loop_
_entity_poly.entity_id
_entity_poly.type
_entity_poly.pdbx_seq_one_letter_code
_entity_poly.pdbx_strand_id
1 'polypeptide(L)'
;MGRKLTAKQQAQLGFLELLPPKLDRVHRTIEAMAAMQADEQVVRGMIRVLEEIKMQAQGLGLGGLSDSAASMAMLARRSGGGLQFKVRGLRELLAGLKINYDGAMKAATTEGGGDDGAP
;
A
#
# COMPACT_ATOMS: atom_id res chain seq x y z
N MET A 1 -27.83 -18.52 -4.07
CA MET A 1 -26.70 -18.74 -3.14
C MET A 1 -25.55 -17.88 -3.64
N GLY A 2 -25.07 -16.92 -2.84
CA GLY A 2 -23.95 -16.03 -3.22
C GLY A 2 -22.70 -16.85 -3.53
N ARG A 3 -22.02 -16.54 -4.64
CA ARG A 3 -20.92 -17.35 -5.17
C ARG A 3 -19.70 -17.06 -4.28
N LYS A 4 -19.21 -18.08 -3.57
CA LYS A 4 -18.11 -17.96 -2.59
C LYS A 4 -16.86 -17.37 -3.25
N LEU A 5 -16.15 -16.51 -2.51
CA LEU A 5 -14.85 -15.97 -2.93
C LEU A 5 -13.89 -17.10 -3.31
N THR A 6 -13.09 -16.88 -4.35
CA THR A 6 -12.01 -17.82 -4.71
C THR A 6 -10.93 -17.85 -3.62
N ALA A 7 -10.15 -18.93 -3.53
CA ALA A 7 -9.05 -19.02 -2.57
C ALA A 7 -8.03 -17.87 -2.71
N LYS A 8 -7.81 -17.40 -3.94
CA LYS A 8 -6.96 -16.23 -4.23
C LYS A 8 -7.57 -14.94 -3.68
N GLN A 9 -8.85 -14.70 -3.93
CA GLN A 9 -9.56 -13.52 -3.39
C GLN A 9 -9.60 -13.55 -1.86
N GLN A 10 -9.78 -14.72 -1.24
CA GLN A 10 -9.76 -14.86 0.21
C GLN A 10 -8.38 -14.51 0.80
N ALA A 11 -7.30 -14.96 0.18
CA ALA A 11 -5.94 -14.62 0.59
C ALA A 11 -5.62 -13.12 0.38
N GLN A 12 -6.07 -12.55 -0.74
CA GLN A 12 -5.96 -11.10 -1.00
C GLN A 12 -6.72 -10.29 0.06
N LEU A 13 -7.97 -10.66 0.34
CA LEU A 13 -8.81 -9.99 1.33
C LEU A 13 -8.17 -10.03 2.72
N GLY A 14 -7.69 -11.19 3.17
CA GLY A 14 -7.02 -11.32 4.47
C GLY A 14 -5.78 -10.43 4.62
N PHE A 15 -5.02 -10.23 3.54
CA PHE A 15 -3.92 -9.25 3.55
C PHE A 15 -4.43 -7.81 3.57
N LEU A 16 -5.40 -7.48 2.72
CA LEU A 16 -5.94 -6.13 2.59
C LEU A 16 -6.58 -5.64 3.91
N GLU A 17 -7.21 -6.52 4.68
CA GLU A 17 -7.76 -6.18 6.00
C GLU A 17 -6.70 -5.74 7.03
N LEU A 18 -5.44 -6.14 6.84
CA LEU A 18 -4.32 -5.77 7.72
C LEU A 18 -3.65 -4.44 7.33
N LEU A 19 -3.97 -3.88 6.17
CA LEU A 19 -3.32 -2.68 5.65
C LEU A 19 -3.73 -1.37 6.33
N PRO A 20 -5.00 -1.11 6.72
CA PRO A 20 -5.40 0.17 7.30
C PRO A 20 -4.49 0.68 8.44
N PRO A 21 -4.16 -0.12 9.48
CA PRO A 21 -3.27 0.35 10.54
C PRO A 21 -1.83 0.62 10.05
N LYS A 22 -1.36 -0.08 9.01
CA LYS A 22 -0.04 0.17 8.41
C LYS A 22 -0.03 1.47 7.59
N LEU A 23 -1.09 1.74 6.83
CA LEU A 23 -1.26 2.98 6.07
C LEU A 23 -1.37 4.20 7.00
N ASP A 24 -2.07 4.07 8.12
CA ASP A 24 -2.13 5.10 9.15
C ASP A 24 -0.77 5.37 9.78
N ARG A 25 0.02 4.33 10.05
CA ARG A 25 1.39 4.49 10.57
C ARG A 25 2.30 5.22 9.57
N VAL A 26 2.17 4.92 8.28
CA VAL A 26 2.90 5.60 7.20
C VAL A 26 2.49 7.07 7.15
N HIS A 27 1.18 7.36 7.16
CA HIS A 27 0.65 8.72 7.20
C HIS A 27 1.21 9.52 8.38
N ARG A 28 1.10 8.99 9.61
CA ARG A 28 1.62 9.66 10.81
C ARG A 28 3.11 9.94 10.75
N THR A 29 3.90 9.03 10.18
CA THR A 29 5.33 9.26 9.98
C THR A 29 5.59 10.41 9.00
N ILE A 30 4.84 10.49 7.90
CA ILE A 30 4.98 11.58 6.92
C ILE A 30 4.62 12.93 7.56
N GLU A 31 3.58 12.97 8.38
CA GLU A 31 3.19 14.20 9.09
C GLU A 31 4.23 14.59 10.16
N ALA A 32 4.82 13.62 10.88
CA ALA A 32 5.92 13.88 11.78
C ALA A 32 7.17 14.40 11.03
N MET A 33 7.45 13.92 9.82
CA MET A 33 8.51 14.46 8.97
C MET A 33 8.22 15.92 8.58
N ALA A 34 6.97 16.23 8.23
CA ALA A 34 6.54 17.59 7.88
C ALA A 34 6.73 18.56 9.07
N ALA A 35 6.45 18.10 10.28
CA ALA A 35 6.61 18.84 11.53
C ALA A 35 8.05 18.85 12.08
N MET A 36 9.02 18.22 11.39
CA MET A 36 10.40 18.04 11.87
C MET A 36 10.50 17.28 13.21
N GLN A 37 9.54 16.40 13.47
CA GLN A 37 9.45 15.56 14.68
C GLN A 37 9.81 14.09 14.41
N ALA A 38 10.04 13.71 13.15
CA ALA A 38 10.47 12.37 12.80
C ALA A 38 12.00 12.26 12.86
N ASP A 39 12.49 11.37 13.73
CA ASP A 39 13.87 10.94 13.70
C ASP A 39 14.15 9.92 12.58
N GLU A 40 15.42 9.63 12.35
CA GLU A 40 15.85 8.70 11.31
C GLU A 40 15.38 7.26 11.57
N GLN A 41 15.26 6.85 12.84
CA GLN A 41 14.80 5.51 13.20
C GLN A 41 13.32 5.31 12.86
N VAL A 42 12.50 6.34 13.08
CA VAL A 42 11.08 6.37 12.70
C VAL A 42 10.93 6.27 11.18
N VAL A 43 11.70 7.05 10.43
CA VAL A 43 11.69 7.00 8.95
C VAL A 43 12.14 5.63 8.44
N ARG A 44 13.20 5.04 9.00
CA ARG A 44 13.63 3.67 8.68
C ARG A 44 12.56 2.64 9.03
N GLY A 45 11.83 2.84 10.14
CA GLY A 45 10.67 2.02 10.51
C GLY A 45 9.55 2.07 9.47
N MET A 46 9.20 3.26 8.98
CA MET A 46 8.23 3.43 7.88
C MET A 46 8.69 2.73 6.60
N ILE A 47 9.97 2.86 6.23
CA ILE A 47 10.53 2.18 5.04
C ILE A 47 10.37 0.66 5.15
N ARG A 48 10.61 0.07 6.33
CA ARG A 48 10.41 -1.39 6.54
C ARG A 48 8.95 -1.81 6.35
N VAL A 49 8.01 -1.00 6.83
CA VAL A 49 6.57 -1.24 6.62
C VAL A 49 6.23 -1.21 5.13
N LEU A 50 6.76 -0.25 4.37
CA LEU A 50 6.55 -0.16 2.92
C LEU A 50 7.13 -1.37 2.17
N GLU A 51 8.32 -1.85 2.55
CA GLU A 51 8.91 -3.06 1.97
C GLU A 51 8.09 -4.31 2.29
N GLU A 52 7.56 -4.42 3.50
CA GLU A 52 6.68 -5.52 3.90
C GLU A 52 5.40 -5.53 3.05
N ILE A 53 4.76 -4.37 2.88
CA ILE A 53 3.58 -4.21 2.01
C ILE A 53 3.92 -4.61 0.57
N LYS A 54 5.07 -4.13 0.06
CA LYS A 54 5.53 -4.45 -1.30
C LYS A 54 5.63 -5.96 -1.51
N MET A 55 6.37 -6.66 -0.64
CA MET A 55 6.62 -8.09 -0.78
C MET A 55 5.33 -8.92 -0.71
N GLN A 56 4.44 -8.60 0.24
CA GLN A 56 3.16 -9.32 0.38
C GLN A 56 2.22 -9.04 -0.80
N ALA A 57 2.11 -7.77 -1.22
CA ALA A 57 1.32 -7.39 -2.37
C ALA A 57 1.81 -8.07 -3.66
N GLN A 58 3.13 -8.13 -3.87
CA GLN A 58 3.74 -8.80 -5.00
C GLN A 58 3.40 -10.30 -5.02
N GLY A 59 3.53 -10.99 -3.88
CA GLY A 59 3.19 -12.41 -3.75
C GLY A 59 1.71 -12.73 -4.02
N LEU A 60 0.81 -11.76 -3.81
CA LEU A 60 -0.62 -11.89 -4.04
C LEU A 60 -1.08 -11.36 -5.42
N GLY A 61 -0.15 -10.90 -6.26
CA GLY A 61 -0.45 -10.33 -7.57
C GLY A 61 -1.14 -8.97 -7.52
N LEU A 62 -0.99 -8.23 -6.42
CA LEU A 62 -1.54 -6.88 -6.22
C LEU A 62 -0.54 -5.81 -6.71
N GLY A 63 -0.28 -5.80 -8.02
CA GLY A 63 0.79 -4.99 -8.65
C GLY A 63 0.74 -3.50 -8.28
N GLY A 64 -0.43 -2.86 -8.36
CA GLY A 64 -0.57 -1.44 -8.03
C GLY A 64 -0.16 -1.09 -6.60
N LEU A 65 -0.47 -1.95 -5.63
CA LEU A 65 -0.03 -1.79 -4.23
C LEU A 65 1.48 -1.99 -4.08
N SER A 66 2.02 -3.02 -4.73
CA SER A 66 3.46 -3.31 -4.74
C SER A 66 4.26 -2.12 -5.28
N ASP A 67 3.90 -1.62 -6.47
CA ASP A 67 4.64 -0.58 -7.16
C ASP A 67 4.54 0.77 -6.43
N SER A 68 3.38 1.07 -5.86
CA SER A 68 3.18 2.27 -5.03
C SER A 68 4.04 2.22 -3.77
N ALA A 69 4.03 1.09 -3.05
CA ALA A 69 4.85 0.92 -1.85
C ALA A 69 6.36 0.99 -2.16
N ALA A 70 6.78 0.39 -3.28
CA ALA A 70 8.16 0.46 -3.76
C ALA A 70 8.60 1.90 -4.07
N SER A 71 7.75 2.66 -4.76
CA SER A 71 8.00 4.07 -5.09
C SER A 71 8.12 4.94 -3.84
N MET A 72 7.24 4.74 -2.85
CA MET A 72 7.33 5.42 -1.56
C MET A 72 8.63 5.08 -0.81
N ALA A 73 9.01 3.79 -0.76
CA ALA A 73 10.21 3.35 -0.08
C ALA A 73 11.48 3.91 -0.75
N MET A 74 11.52 3.98 -2.09
CA MET A 74 12.59 4.63 -2.83
C MET A 74 12.69 6.13 -2.53
N LEU A 75 11.57 6.86 -2.54
CA LEU A 75 11.57 8.30 -2.25
C LEU A 75 12.00 8.58 -0.81
N ALA A 76 11.53 7.78 0.15
CA ALA A 76 11.91 7.91 1.55
C ALA A 76 13.43 7.73 1.75
N ARG A 77 14.04 6.74 1.07
CA ARG A 77 15.48 6.44 1.11
C ARG A 77 16.37 7.42 0.36
N ARG A 78 15.83 8.14 -0.62
CA ARG A 78 16.63 9.05 -1.46
C ARG A 78 17.35 10.09 -0.60
N SER A 79 18.68 10.12 -0.68
CA SER A 79 19.50 11.20 -0.14
C SER A 79 19.46 12.38 -1.11
N GLY A 80 19.26 13.60 -0.59
CA GLY A 80 19.12 14.82 -1.39
C GLY A 80 17.68 15.16 -1.77
N GLY A 81 17.47 16.39 -2.24
CA GLY A 81 16.16 17.02 -2.34
C GLY A 81 15.65 17.46 -0.96
N GLY A 82 15.22 18.71 -0.81
CA GLY A 82 14.82 19.25 0.49
C GLY A 82 13.73 18.42 1.18
N LEU A 83 13.73 18.39 2.52
CA LEU A 83 12.75 17.62 3.31
C LEU A 83 11.31 17.90 2.88
N GLN A 84 10.98 19.15 2.60
CA GLN A 84 9.63 19.56 2.18
C GLN A 84 9.23 18.97 0.81
N PHE A 85 10.18 18.88 -0.14
CA PHE A 85 9.94 18.19 -1.41
C PHE A 85 9.66 16.70 -1.19
N LYS A 86 10.44 16.04 -0.32
CA LYS A 86 10.24 14.63 0.02
C LYS A 86 8.88 14.40 0.67
N VAL A 87 8.50 15.21 1.66
CA VAL A 87 7.19 15.14 2.33
C VAL A 87 6.06 15.28 1.34
N ARG A 88 6.12 16.28 0.44
CA ARG A 88 5.12 16.47 -0.61
C ARG A 88 4.98 15.22 -1.49
N GLY A 89 6.09 14.70 -2.03
CA GLY A 89 6.05 13.52 -2.88
C GLY A 89 5.55 12.27 -2.13
N LEU A 90 5.89 12.11 -0.85
CA LEU A 90 5.38 11.00 -0.04
C LEU A 90 3.87 11.11 0.20
N ARG A 91 3.31 12.30 0.38
CA ARG A 91 1.85 12.51 0.49
C ARG A 91 1.14 12.15 -0.82
N GLU A 92 1.68 12.60 -1.95
CA GLU A 92 1.14 12.29 -3.29
C GLU A 92 1.15 10.77 -3.54
N LEU A 93 2.27 10.10 -3.25
CA LEU A 93 2.37 8.64 -3.38
C LEU A 93 1.48 7.88 -2.38
N LEU A 94 1.30 8.38 -1.16
CA LEU A 94 0.38 7.78 -0.19
C LEU A 94 -1.07 7.84 -0.67
N ALA A 95 -1.48 8.95 -1.30
CA ALA A 95 -2.80 9.06 -1.90
C ALA A 95 -3.00 8.01 -3.00
N GLY A 96 -2.00 7.84 -3.88
CA GLY A 96 -2.01 6.77 -4.89
C GLY A 96 -2.07 5.36 -4.29
N LEU A 97 -1.31 5.11 -3.22
CA LEU A 97 -1.34 3.83 -2.50
C LEU A 97 -2.73 3.53 -1.93
N LYS A 98 -3.42 4.54 -1.36
CA LYS A 98 -4.79 4.39 -0.84
C LYS A 98 -5.80 4.12 -1.96
N ILE A 99 -5.68 4.78 -3.11
CA ILE A 99 -6.52 4.50 -4.29
C ILE A 99 -6.34 3.05 -4.75
N ASN A 100 -5.10 2.57 -4.82
CA ASN A 100 -4.80 1.18 -5.18
C ASN A 100 -5.33 0.18 -4.14
N TYR A 101 -5.29 0.54 -2.86
CA TYR A 101 -5.91 -0.24 -1.78
C TYR A 101 -7.42 -0.35 -1.96
N ASP A 102 -8.12 0.77 -2.16
CA ASP A 102 -9.58 0.78 -2.33
C ASP A 102 -10.01 -0.03 -3.55
N GLY A 103 -9.27 0.10 -4.67
CA GLY A 103 -9.48 -0.70 -5.88
C GLY A 103 -9.27 -2.19 -5.64
N ALA A 104 -8.19 -2.57 -4.95
CA ALA A 104 -7.91 -3.95 -4.60
C ALA A 104 -8.96 -4.53 -3.64
N MET A 105 -9.40 -3.74 -2.65
CA MET A 105 -10.44 -4.15 -1.71
C MET A 105 -11.74 -4.42 -2.44
N LYS A 106 -12.18 -3.50 -3.30
CA LYS A 106 -13.38 -3.68 -4.12
C LYS A 106 -13.28 -4.94 -4.98
N ALA A 107 -12.14 -5.20 -5.63
CA ALA A 107 -11.94 -6.38 -6.46
C ALA A 107 -11.93 -7.69 -5.65
N ALA A 108 -11.36 -7.67 -4.45
CA ALA A 108 -11.29 -8.83 -3.56
C ALA A 108 -12.66 -9.16 -2.91
N THR A 109 -13.51 -8.16 -2.70
CA THR A 109 -14.85 -8.33 -2.09
C THR A 109 -15.98 -8.47 -3.11
N THR A 110 -15.73 -8.21 -4.39
CA THR A 110 -16.73 -8.43 -5.44
C THR A 110 -16.72 -9.90 -5.85
N GLU A 111 -17.89 -10.56 -5.78
CA GLU A 111 -18.06 -11.96 -6.17
C GLU A 111 -17.54 -12.16 -7.61
N GLY A 112 -16.82 -13.26 -7.84
CA GLY A 112 -16.17 -13.54 -9.12
C GLY A 112 -17.15 -13.41 -10.29
N GLY A 113 -16.92 -12.41 -11.16
CA GLY A 113 -17.49 -12.39 -12.50
C GLY A 113 -16.96 -13.61 -13.23
N GLY A 114 -17.73 -14.70 -13.17
CA GLY A 114 -17.51 -15.88 -13.98
C GLY A 114 -17.65 -15.45 -15.42
N ASP A 115 -16.52 -15.37 -16.11
CA ASP A 115 -16.44 -15.71 -17.51
C ASP A 115 -16.86 -17.21 -17.62
N ASP A 116 -18.17 -17.44 -17.57
CA ASP A 116 -18.83 -18.64 -18.10
C ASP A 116 -18.96 -18.44 -19.63
N GLY A 117 -17.83 -18.11 -20.28
CA GLY A 117 -17.67 -17.99 -21.72
C GLY A 117 -17.50 -19.37 -22.37
N ALA A 118 -18.57 -20.18 -22.35
CA ALA A 118 -18.80 -21.23 -23.33
C ALA A 118 -19.99 -20.78 -24.19
N PRO A 119 -19.84 -20.76 -25.53
CA PRO A 119 -20.07 -21.99 -26.29
C PRO A 119 -18.86 -22.50 -27.10
#